data_AF-A0A977XTV7-F1
#
_entry.id   AF-A0A977XTV7-F1
#
_cell.length_a   1.000
_cell.length_b   1.000
_cell.length_c   1.000
_cell.angle_alpha   90.00
_cell.angle_beta   90.00
_cell.angle_gamma   90.00
#
_symmetry.space_group_name_H-M   'P 1'
#
loop_
_entity.id
_entity.type
_entity.pdbx_description
1 polymer ?
#
loop_
_entity_poly.entity_id
_entity_poly.type
_entity_poly.pdbx_seq_one_letter_code
_entity_poly.pdbx_strand_id
1 'polypeptide(L)'
;MATSTVAKNTSTTQESILSRCFLYIDKKLLLSKVFYFFYWGAVGSFLPLLGVYFKQLGMSPSQSGTLVGCRPMVEFVSAPMLGSLADKLNRRKTLFIFSLVAWISFTFSFAFIKPAPVSCKKYFLLTKNVPEISKDATVELRDFLGPRTAKKTLPPEPKVKNSLVFSPNGVHQVFLVLLFLTVIGEFFSAPAITLADSATLQILGDQKDKYGKQRLWGSLGWGMSMFILGFVIDRIKGYEVCG
;
A
#
# COMPACT_ATOMS: atom_id res chain seq x y z
N MET A 1 23.51 -59.89 43.17
CA MET A 1 23.82 -58.48 43.47
C MET A 1 23.75 -57.73 42.16
N ALA A 2 22.63 -57.04 41.95
CA ALA A 2 22.31 -56.34 40.71
C ALA A 2 22.94 -54.94 40.68
N THR A 3 22.85 -54.32 39.50
CA THR A 3 22.83 -52.88 39.19
C THR A 3 24.14 -52.08 39.31
N SER A 4 24.67 -51.65 38.15
CA SER A 4 24.71 -50.23 37.72
C SER A 4 25.92 -49.93 36.82
N THR A 5 25.78 -50.09 35.51
CA THR A 5 26.77 -49.54 34.56
C THR A 5 26.17 -49.13 33.21
N VAL A 6 24.85 -48.87 33.15
CA VAL A 6 24.15 -48.50 31.90
C VAL A 6 23.71 -47.03 31.87
N ALA A 7 23.85 -46.26 32.95
CA ALA A 7 23.21 -44.94 33.07
C ALA A 7 24.07 -43.70 32.73
N LYS A 8 25.30 -43.84 32.21
CA LYS A 8 26.20 -42.68 31.97
C LYS A 8 26.43 -42.27 30.50
N ASN A 9 25.99 -43.06 29.52
CA ASN A 9 26.23 -42.78 28.09
C ASN A 9 25.02 -42.22 27.32
N THR A 10 23.86 -42.05 27.97
CA THR A 10 22.63 -41.58 27.32
C THR A 10 22.39 -40.07 27.45
N SER A 11 23.06 -39.37 28.37
CA SER A 11 22.87 -37.93 28.60
C SER A 11 23.63 -37.03 27.62
N THR A 12 24.82 -37.44 27.16
CA THR A 12 25.65 -36.67 26.21
C THR A 12 25.14 -36.74 24.76
N THR A 13 24.44 -37.81 24.38
CA THR A 13 23.89 -37.97 23.03
C THR A 13 22.60 -37.16 22.84
N GLN A 14 21.76 -37.04 23.88
CA GLN A 14 20.49 -36.31 23.85
C GLN A 14 20.70 -34.78 23.73
N GLU A 15 21.68 -34.23 24.45
CA GLU A 15 22.10 -32.82 24.36
C GLU A 15 22.60 -32.45 22.95
N SER A 16 23.21 -33.40 22.23
CA SER A 16 23.69 -33.18 20.86
C SER A 16 22.56 -33.17 19.81
N ILE A 17 21.46 -33.89 20.06
CA ILE A 17 20.28 -33.95 19.17
C ILE A 17 19.37 -32.74 19.44
N LEU A 18 19.18 -32.35 20.70
CA LEU A 18 18.46 -31.14 21.08
C LEU A 18 19.20 -29.85 20.65
N SER A 19 20.53 -29.83 20.76
CA SER A 19 21.34 -28.72 20.21
C SER A 19 21.37 -28.69 18.68
N ARG A 20 21.20 -29.83 18.00
CA ARG A 20 21.00 -29.88 16.53
C ARG A 20 19.57 -29.47 16.12
N CYS A 21 18.59 -29.65 16.99
CA CYS A 21 17.24 -29.08 16.84
C CYS A 21 17.25 -27.56 17.03
N PHE A 22 18.16 -27.03 17.84
CA PHE A 22 18.49 -25.59 17.88
C PHE A 22 19.43 -25.20 16.73
N LEU A 23 18.87 -25.27 15.52
CA LEU A 23 18.95 -24.18 14.55
C LEU A 23 20.37 -23.61 14.36
N TYR A 24 21.20 -24.31 13.56
CA TYR A 24 22.28 -23.64 12.82
C TYR A 24 21.63 -22.63 11.86
N ILE A 25 21.37 -21.43 12.37
CA ILE A 25 20.75 -20.35 11.61
C ILE A 25 21.84 -19.68 10.81
N ASP A 26 21.88 -19.99 9.52
CA ASP A 26 22.64 -19.19 8.57
C ASP A 26 22.17 -17.74 8.66
N LYS A 27 23.01 -16.87 9.24
CA LYS A 27 22.70 -15.44 9.42
C LYS A 27 22.30 -14.76 8.11
N LYS A 28 22.90 -15.18 6.98
CA LYS A 28 22.57 -14.69 5.63
C LYS A 28 21.17 -15.10 5.19
N LEU A 29 20.77 -16.33 5.50
CA LEU A 29 19.46 -16.86 5.17
C LEU A 29 18.38 -16.24 6.07
N LEU A 30 18.69 -16.02 7.34
CA LEU A 30 17.82 -15.28 8.27
C LEU A 30 17.60 -13.84 7.78
N LEU A 31 18.67 -13.16 7.36
CA LEU A 31 18.58 -11.79 6.86
C LEU A 31 17.65 -11.69 5.64
N SER A 32 17.71 -12.66 4.72
CA SER A 32 16.80 -12.75 3.58
C SER A 32 15.33 -12.93 4.03
N LYS A 33 15.03 -13.85 4.96
CA LYS A 33 13.67 -14.03 5.51
C LYS A 33 13.10 -12.76 6.11
N VAL A 34 13.90 -12.11 6.95
CA VAL A 34 13.52 -10.86 7.62
C VAL A 34 13.26 -9.77 6.58
N PHE A 35 14.13 -9.63 5.59
CA PHE A 35 13.94 -8.70 4.48
C PHE A 35 12.61 -8.96 3.74
N TYR A 36 12.35 -10.19 3.30
CA TYR A 36 11.10 -10.51 2.58
C TYR A 36 9.87 -10.21 3.43
N PHE A 37 9.90 -10.58 4.71
CA PHE A 37 8.80 -10.36 5.63
C PHE A 37 8.45 -8.88 5.76
N PHE A 38 9.43 -8.03 6.02
CA PHE A 38 9.20 -6.59 6.18
C PHE A 38 8.91 -5.88 4.86
N TYR A 39 9.61 -6.23 3.77
CA TYR A 39 9.39 -5.64 2.46
C TYR A 39 7.97 -5.90 1.97
N TRP A 40 7.55 -7.17 1.94
CA TRP A 40 6.19 -7.53 1.51
C TRP A 40 5.12 -7.11 2.51
N GLY A 41 5.46 -7.05 3.81
CA GLY A 41 4.57 -6.48 4.81
C GLY A 41 4.29 -4.99 4.56
N ALA A 42 5.33 -4.20 4.30
CA ALA A 42 5.18 -2.78 4.04
C ALA A 42 4.44 -2.52 2.71
N VAL A 43 4.74 -3.27 1.65
CA VAL A 43 3.97 -3.24 0.39
C VAL A 43 2.50 -3.64 0.64
N GLY A 44 2.26 -4.67 1.44
CA GLY A 44 0.92 -5.17 1.77
C GLY A 44 0.06 -4.21 2.57
N SER A 45 0.66 -3.40 3.45
CA SER A 45 -0.05 -2.30 4.11
C SER A 45 -0.30 -1.11 3.18
N PHE A 46 0.66 -0.80 2.30
CA PHE A 46 0.60 0.41 1.48
C PHE A 46 -0.43 0.33 0.34
N LEU A 47 -0.46 -0.78 -0.41
CA LEU A 47 -1.35 -0.95 -1.57
C LEU A 47 -2.86 -0.78 -1.28
N PRO A 48 -3.44 -1.42 -0.24
CA PRO A 48 -4.87 -1.27 0.05
C PRO A 48 -5.23 0.15 0.52
N LEU A 49 -4.34 0.80 1.28
CA LEU A 49 -4.53 2.19 1.71
C LEU A 49 -4.53 3.16 0.55
N LEU A 50 -3.70 2.91 -0.45
CA LEU A 50 -3.51 3.83 -1.56
C LEU A 50 -4.81 4.12 -2.31
N GLY A 51 -5.63 3.08 -2.53
CA GLY A 51 -6.94 3.26 -3.17
C GLY A 51 -7.91 4.10 -2.33
N VAL A 52 -7.92 3.89 -1.01
CA VAL A 52 -8.73 4.69 -0.07
C VAL A 52 -8.21 6.13 -0.02
N TYR A 53 -6.89 6.31 0.02
CA TYR A 53 -6.22 7.61 0.04
C TYR A 53 -6.56 8.44 -1.20
N PHE A 54 -6.51 7.87 -2.40
CA PHE A 54 -6.90 8.59 -3.63
C PHE A 54 -8.37 9.00 -3.64
N LYS A 55 -9.25 8.16 -3.07
CA LYS A 55 -10.66 8.52 -2.89
C LYS A 55 -10.84 9.67 -1.91
N GLN A 56 -10.08 9.69 -0.81
CA GLN A 56 -10.09 10.78 0.17
C GLN A 56 -9.58 12.10 -0.41
N LEU A 57 -8.69 12.06 -1.42
CA LEU A 57 -8.25 13.24 -2.17
C LEU A 57 -9.28 13.76 -3.18
N GLY A 58 -10.40 13.07 -3.36
CA GLY A 58 -11.46 13.47 -4.30
C GLY A 58 -11.18 13.11 -5.75
N MET A 59 -10.23 12.20 -6.02
CA MET A 59 -9.91 11.75 -7.38
C MET A 59 -11.06 10.94 -7.99
N SER A 60 -11.21 11.03 -9.31
CA SER A 60 -12.14 10.17 -10.03
C SER A 60 -11.66 8.71 -10.01
N PRO A 61 -12.57 7.71 -10.11
CA PRO A 61 -12.18 6.31 -10.22
C PRO A 61 -11.22 6.02 -11.38
N SER A 62 -11.39 6.73 -12.51
CA SER A 62 -10.50 6.60 -13.67
C SER A 62 -9.08 7.13 -13.41
N GLN A 63 -8.95 8.24 -12.67
CA GLN A 63 -7.66 8.79 -12.26
C GLN A 63 -6.94 7.83 -11.30
N SER A 64 -7.64 7.38 -10.26
CA SER A 64 -7.10 6.41 -9.30
C SER A 64 -6.69 5.10 -9.98
N GLY A 65 -7.51 4.60 -10.91
CA GLY A 65 -7.21 3.40 -11.69
C GLY A 65 -5.99 3.56 -12.59
N THR A 66 -5.81 4.74 -13.19
CA THR A 66 -4.62 5.05 -14.00
C THR A 66 -3.36 5.04 -13.15
N LEU A 67 -3.40 5.61 -11.95
CA LEU A 67 -2.23 5.69 -11.05
C LEU A 67 -1.82 4.33 -10.50
N VAL A 68 -2.79 3.45 -10.22
CA VAL A 68 -2.50 2.07 -9.80
C VAL A 68 -2.06 1.22 -10.99
N GLY A 69 -2.71 1.38 -12.15
CA GLY A 69 -2.44 0.59 -13.35
C GLY A 69 -1.12 0.93 -14.05
N CYS A 70 -0.58 2.15 -13.89
CA CYS A 70 0.71 2.50 -14.49
C CYS A 70 1.89 1.81 -13.81
N ARG A 71 1.77 1.41 -12.53
CA ARG A 71 2.85 0.77 -11.77
C ARG A 71 3.40 -0.50 -12.43
N PRO A 72 2.57 -1.52 -12.76
CA PRO A 72 3.07 -2.71 -13.44
C PRO A 72 3.63 -2.42 -14.84
N MET A 73 3.14 -1.39 -15.53
CA MET A 73 3.69 -0.98 -16.83
C MET A 73 5.10 -0.40 -16.70
N VAL A 74 5.31 0.46 -15.70
CA VAL A 74 6.63 1.04 -15.41
C VAL A 74 7.60 -0.05 -14.96
N GLU A 75 7.15 -0.95 -14.09
CA GLU A 75 7.96 -2.09 -13.62
C GLU A 75 8.39 -3.01 -14.76
N PHE A 76 7.48 -3.30 -15.70
CA PHE A 76 7.78 -4.12 -16.87
C PHE A 76 8.90 -3.54 -17.73
N VAL A 77 8.95 -2.21 -17.88
CA VAL A 77 10.00 -1.52 -18.66
C VAL A 77 11.28 -1.35 -17.85
N SER A 78 11.18 -0.98 -16.57
CA SER A 78 12.33 -0.67 -15.73
C SER A 78 13.10 -1.91 -15.28
N ALA A 79 12.43 -3.03 -15.03
CA ALA A 79 13.05 -4.27 -14.59
C ALA A 79 14.16 -4.78 -15.53
N PRO A 80 13.95 -4.93 -16.87
CA PRO A 80 15.01 -5.34 -17.78
C PRO A 80 16.11 -4.27 -17.92
N MET A 81 15.74 -2.98 -17.95
CA MET A 81 16.72 -1.89 -18.11
C MET A 81 17.69 -1.81 -16.93
N LEU A 82 17.17 -1.76 -15.70
CA LEU A 82 17.98 -1.66 -14.49
C LEU A 82 18.61 -2.99 -14.10
N GLY A 83 17.98 -4.12 -14.43
CA GLY A 83 18.57 -5.46 -14.29
C GLY A 83 19.82 -5.62 -15.15
N SER A 84 19.74 -5.28 -16.45
CA SER A 84 20.90 -5.30 -17.35
C SER A 84 22.00 -4.34 -16.89
N LEU A 85 21.62 -3.16 -16.38
CA LEU A 85 22.56 -2.20 -15.81
C LEU A 85 23.27 -2.76 -14.57
N ALA A 86 22.56 -3.46 -13.68
CA ALA A 86 23.12 -4.07 -12.49
C ALA A 86 24.17 -5.14 -12.81
N ASP A 87 23.95 -5.89 -13.89
CA ASP A 87 24.89 -6.90 -14.37
C ASP A 87 26.14 -6.28 -15.00
N LYS A 88 26.00 -5.22 -15.80
CA LYS A 88 27.15 -4.51 -16.40
C LYS A 88 28.02 -3.80 -15.37
N LEU A 89 27.41 -3.22 -14.34
CA LEU A 89 28.13 -2.45 -13.33
C LEU A 89 28.93 -3.32 -12.35
N ASN A 90 28.74 -4.65 -12.31
CA ASN A 90 29.36 -5.56 -11.33
C ASN A 90 29.20 -5.12 -9.85
N ARG A 91 28.23 -4.24 -9.56
CA ARG A 91 28.00 -3.61 -8.25
C ARG A 91 26.55 -3.81 -7.79
N ARG A 92 26.03 -5.04 -7.95
CA ARG A 92 24.63 -5.41 -7.64
C ARG A 92 24.17 -4.97 -6.25
N LYS A 93 25.05 -5.03 -5.24
CA LYS A 93 24.76 -4.59 -3.87
C LYS A 93 24.44 -3.10 -3.79
N THR A 94 25.21 -2.24 -4.48
CA THR A 94 24.99 -0.79 -4.49
C THR A 94 23.66 -0.45 -5.16
N LEU A 95 23.36 -1.11 -6.27
CA LEU A 95 22.10 -0.89 -6.99
C LEU A 95 20.89 -1.37 -6.16
N PHE A 96 21.02 -2.49 -5.46
CA PHE A 96 19.99 -2.98 -4.53
C PHE A 96 19.70 -1.97 -3.41
N ILE A 97 20.74 -1.45 -2.74
CA ILE A 97 20.56 -0.44 -1.69
C ILE A 97 19.97 0.85 -2.26
N PHE A 98 20.42 1.29 -3.44
CA PHE A 98 19.86 2.46 -4.11
C PHE A 98 18.36 2.31 -4.37
N SER A 99 17.91 1.16 -4.87
CA SER A 99 16.48 0.90 -5.12
C SER A 99 15.65 0.83 -3.83
N LEU A 100 16.21 0.31 -2.74
CA LEU A 100 15.54 0.36 -1.43
C LEU A 100 15.41 1.78 -0.90
N VAL A 101 16.46 2.59 -1.03
CA VAL A 101 16.43 4.00 -0.62
C VAL A 101 15.44 4.79 -1.48
N ALA A 102 15.40 4.52 -2.78
CA ALA A 102 14.40 5.11 -3.69
C ALA A 102 12.98 4.75 -3.25
N TRP A 103 12.72 3.48 -2.92
CA TRP A 103 11.40 3.01 -2.45
C TRP A 103 10.96 3.68 -1.14
N ILE A 104 11.88 3.81 -0.17
CA ILE A 104 11.60 4.50 1.11
C ILE A 104 11.34 5.98 0.87
N SER A 105 12.18 6.65 0.06
CA SER A 105 12.05 8.08 -0.25
C SER A 105 10.74 8.38 -0.97
N PHE A 106 10.39 7.52 -1.93
CA PHE A 106 9.12 7.54 -2.63
C PHE A 106 7.94 7.42 -1.67
N THR A 107 7.92 6.38 -0.82
CA THR A 107 6.84 6.13 0.14
C THR A 107 6.71 7.28 1.15
N PHE A 108 7.84 7.82 1.62
CA PHE A 108 7.86 8.97 2.50
C PHE A 108 7.27 10.22 1.84
N SER A 109 7.53 10.40 0.54
CA SER A 109 7.00 11.55 -0.21
C SER A 109 5.47 11.56 -0.24
N PHE A 110 4.80 10.40 -0.27
CA PHE A 110 3.33 10.34 -0.17
C PHE A 110 2.79 10.96 1.11
N ALA A 111 3.54 10.91 2.22
CA ALA A 111 3.11 11.48 3.49
C ALA A 111 3.03 13.02 3.46
N PHE A 112 3.79 13.69 2.57
CA PHE A 112 3.81 15.15 2.46
C PHE A 112 2.85 15.71 1.43
N ILE A 113 2.18 14.85 0.66
CA ILE A 113 1.25 15.28 -0.39
C ILE A 113 0.01 15.86 0.30
N LYS A 114 -0.13 17.18 0.18
CA LYS A 114 -1.24 17.94 0.76
C LYS A 114 -2.55 17.57 0.06
N PRO A 115 -3.66 17.45 0.82
CA PRO A 115 -4.96 17.21 0.23
C PRO A 115 -5.39 18.37 -0.68
N ALA A 116 -6.14 18.05 -1.73
CA ALA A 116 -6.73 19.06 -2.61
C ALA A 116 -7.65 20.00 -1.79
N PRO A 117 -7.75 21.29 -2.15
CA PRO A 117 -8.62 22.22 -1.45
C PRO A 117 -10.08 21.74 -1.47
N VAL A 118 -10.61 21.50 -0.28
CA VAL A 118 -11.99 21.05 -0.05
C VAL A 118 -12.87 22.24 0.35
N SER A 119 -14.12 22.24 -0.10
CA SER A 119 -15.13 23.21 0.33
C SER A 119 -16.35 22.49 0.86
N CYS A 120 -16.80 22.84 2.06
CA CYS A 120 -18.02 22.31 2.63
C CYS A 120 -19.21 23.11 2.11
N LYS A 121 -20.02 22.52 1.22
CA LYS A 121 -21.23 23.18 0.71
C LYS A 121 -22.46 22.60 1.41
N LYS A 122 -23.34 23.50 1.87
CA LYS A 122 -24.64 23.15 2.45
C LYS A 122 -25.64 22.96 1.31
N TYR A 123 -26.22 21.77 1.19
CA TYR A 123 -27.31 21.51 0.27
C TYR A 123 -28.60 21.36 1.06
N PHE A 124 -29.64 22.05 0.59
CA PHE A 124 -30.99 21.85 1.10
C PHE A 124 -31.57 20.62 0.41
N LEU A 125 -31.78 19.53 1.16
CA LEU A 125 -32.43 18.34 0.60
C LEU A 125 -33.92 18.64 0.42
N LEU A 126 -34.32 18.91 -0.82
CA LEU A 126 -35.72 19.17 -1.14
C LEU A 126 -36.59 17.91 -1.25
N THR A 127 -36.03 16.70 -1.34
CA THR A 127 -36.84 15.46 -1.39
C THR A 127 -36.04 14.20 -1.03
N LYS A 128 -36.77 13.18 -0.57
CA LYS A 128 -36.29 12.07 0.28
C LYS A 128 -35.75 10.83 -0.47
N ASN A 129 -35.50 10.88 -1.79
CA ASN A 129 -35.02 9.73 -2.56
C ASN A 129 -34.01 10.16 -3.63
N VAL A 130 -32.73 9.81 -3.43
CA VAL A 130 -31.70 9.94 -4.46
C VAL A 130 -31.22 8.53 -4.81
N PRO A 131 -31.77 7.93 -5.87
CA PRO A 131 -30.95 7.15 -6.76
C PRO A 131 -30.98 7.79 -8.15
N GLU A 132 -29.83 7.71 -8.81
CA GLU A 132 -29.59 7.98 -10.23
C GLU A 132 -29.31 9.42 -10.70
N ILE A 133 -28.03 9.58 -11.13
CA ILE A 133 -27.65 10.09 -12.46
C ILE A 133 -27.95 11.59 -12.68
N SER A 134 -27.02 12.50 -12.44
CA SER A 134 -25.99 12.90 -13.41
C SER A 134 -26.37 12.56 -14.86
N LYS A 135 -27.20 13.38 -15.54
CA LYS A 135 -26.94 13.78 -16.94
C LYS A 135 -27.81 14.90 -17.52
N ASP A 136 -28.96 15.23 -16.94
CA ASP A 136 -29.78 16.34 -17.45
C ASP A 136 -30.20 17.24 -16.29
N ALA A 137 -29.56 18.41 -16.17
CA ALA A 137 -30.08 19.48 -15.31
C ALA A 137 -31.36 20.01 -15.97
N THR A 138 -32.48 19.36 -15.67
CA THR A 138 -33.80 19.74 -16.14
C THR A 138 -34.31 21.00 -15.44
N VAL A 139 -35.14 21.70 -16.19
CA VAL A 139 -35.93 22.93 -16.00
C VAL A 139 -36.35 23.30 -14.55
N GLU A 140 -36.40 22.36 -13.61
CA GLU A 140 -36.92 22.57 -12.25
C GLU A 140 -36.10 23.51 -11.34
N LEU A 141 -34.78 23.62 -11.55
CA LEU A 141 -33.94 24.59 -10.81
C LEU A 141 -34.22 26.05 -11.22
N ARG A 142 -34.75 26.26 -12.43
CA ARG A 142 -35.08 27.61 -12.93
C ARG A 142 -36.40 28.10 -12.35
N ASP A 143 -37.38 27.23 -12.17
CA ASP A 143 -38.68 27.57 -11.57
C ASP A 143 -38.58 27.86 -10.07
N PHE A 144 -37.65 27.21 -9.35
CA PHE A 144 -37.37 27.53 -7.95
C PHE A 144 -36.69 28.90 -7.76
N LEU A 145 -36.06 29.46 -8.79
CA LEU A 145 -35.40 30.77 -8.78
C LEU A 145 -36.23 31.88 -9.46
N GLY A 146 -37.45 31.57 -9.90
CA GLY A 146 -38.39 32.54 -10.49
C GLY A 146 -38.86 33.62 -9.51
N PRO A 147 -39.29 34.80 -10.00
CA PRO A 147 -39.44 36.01 -9.18
C PRO A 147 -40.54 35.85 -8.12
N ARG A 148 -40.22 36.32 -6.91
CA ARG A 148 -41.03 36.23 -5.69
C ARG A 148 -42.42 36.83 -5.88
N THR A 149 -43.45 35.99 -5.79
CA THR A 149 -44.79 36.44 -5.40
C THR A 149 -45.47 35.43 -4.48
N ALA A 150 -46.01 35.98 -3.39
CA ALA A 150 -47.00 35.44 -2.47
C ALA A 150 -46.60 34.29 -1.51
N LYS A 151 -46.32 34.70 -0.27
CA LYS A 151 -46.83 34.11 0.99
C LYS A 151 -47.00 32.58 0.99
N LYS A 152 -45.91 31.85 1.20
CA LYS A 152 -45.95 30.44 1.61
C LYS A 152 -45.54 30.36 3.08
N THR A 153 -46.45 29.86 3.92
CA THR A 153 -46.14 29.45 5.30
C THR A 153 -44.89 28.58 5.28
N LEU A 154 -43.90 28.94 6.11
CA LEU A 154 -42.60 28.30 6.17
C LEU A 154 -42.79 26.78 6.36
N PRO A 155 -42.31 25.92 5.44
CA PRO A 155 -42.31 24.49 5.65
C PRO A 155 -41.44 24.13 6.88
N PRO A 156 -41.74 23.02 7.59
CA PRO A 156 -40.95 22.57 8.74
C PRO A 156 -39.48 22.45 8.34
N GLU A 157 -38.59 22.84 9.26
CA GLU A 157 -37.17 23.13 9.01
C GLU A 157 -36.52 22.30 7.89
N PRO A 158 -35.89 22.94 6.89
CA PRO A 158 -35.20 22.23 5.82
C PRO A 158 -34.11 21.32 6.40
N LYS A 159 -34.10 20.04 6.03
CA LYS A 159 -32.98 19.14 6.37
C LYS A 159 -31.75 19.55 5.56
N VAL A 160 -30.87 20.33 6.19
CA VAL A 160 -29.58 20.73 5.63
C VAL A 160 -28.66 19.52 5.62
N LYS A 161 -28.16 19.11 4.46
CA LYS A 161 -27.10 18.11 4.33
C LYS A 161 -25.81 18.80 3.92
N ASN A 162 -24.77 18.64 4.73
CA ASN A 162 -23.44 19.09 4.38
C ASN A 162 -22.82 18.08 3.41
N SER A 163 -22.22 18.56 2.33
CA SER A 163 -21.48 17.70 1.40
C SER A 163 -20.13 18.34 1.07
N LEU A 164 -19.12 17.49 1.04
CA LEU A 164 -17.74 17.87 0.78
C LEU A 164 -17.53 17.94 -0.74
N VAL A 165 -17.21 19.13 -1.23
CA VAL A 165 -16.99 19.39 -2.66
C VAL A 165 -15.52 19.66 -2.89
N PHE A 166 -14.89 18.86 -3.75
CA PHE A 166 -13.50 19.02 -4.16
C PHE A 166 -13.39 19.99 -5.34
N SER A 167 -12.35 20.85 -5.34
CA SER A 167 -12.05 21.70 -6.50
C SER A 167 -11.43 20.87 -7.64
N PRO A 168 -12.03 20.85 -8.85
CA PRO A 168 -11.56 19.98 -9.94
C PRO A 168 -10.12 20.29 -10.36
N ASN A 169 -9.73 21.57 -10.37
CA ASN A 169 -8.38 22.00 -10.72
C ASN A 169 -7.35 21.53 -9.69
N GLY A 170 -7.70 21.60 -8.40
CA GLY A 170 -6.83 21.16 -7.31
C GLY A 170 -6.58 19.65 -7.35
N VAL A 171 -7.64 18.86 -7.57
CA VAL A 171 -7.55 17.41 -7.71
C VAL A 171 -6.67 17.03 -8.91
N HIS A 172 -6.82 17.71 -10.04
CA HIS A 172 -6.01 17.42 -11.23
C HIS A 172 -4.51 17.70 -11.00
N GLN A 173 -4.17 18.81 -10.33
CA GLN A 173 -2.78 19.11 -9.99
C GLN A 173 -2.17 18.06 -9.06
N VAL A 174 -2.89 17.68 -8.00
CA VAL A 174 -2.45 16.63 -7.07
C VAL A 174 -2.30 15.28 -7.80
N PHE A 175 -3.21 14.96 -8.71
CA PHE A 175 -3.12 13.77 -9.56
C PHE A 175 -1.85 13.76 -10.42
N LEU A 176 -1.52 14.86 -11.10
CA LEU A 176 -0.31 14.93 -11.94
C LEU A 176 0.97 14.79 -11.12
N VAL A 177 1.04 15.44 -9.95
CA VAL A 177 2.18 15.31 -9.03
C VAL A 177 2.34 13.87 -8.56
N LEU A 178 1.24 13.22 -8.16
CA LEU A 178 1.23 11.82 -7.74
C LEU A 178 1.64 10.88 -8.88
N LEU A 179 1.17 11.16 -10.11
CA LEU A 179 1.49 10.35 -11.28
C LEU A 179 2.99 10.43 -11.59
N PHE A 180 3.54 11.63 -11.64
CA PHE A 180 4.97 11.85 -11.86
C PHE A 180 5.83 11.18 -10.79
N LEU A 181 5.45 11.35 -9.52
CA LEU A 181 6.15 10.76 -8.38
C LEU A 181 6.07 9.22 -8.41
N THR A 182 4.93 8.66 -8.80
CA THR A 182 4.71 7.21 -9.00
C THR A 182 5.58 6.65 -10.10
N VAL A 183 5.60 7.27 -11.28
CA VAL A 183 6.41 6.79 -12.41
C VAL A 183 7.90 6.80 -12.06
N ILE A 184 8.40 7.88 -11.48
CA ILE A 184 9.82 7.99 -11.12
C ILE A 184 10.19 7.05 -9.97
N GLY A 185 9.38 7.04 -8.92
CA GLY A 185 9.63 6.19 -7.75
C GLY A 185 9.66 4.71 -8.12
N GLU A 186 8.64 4.24 -8.85
CA GLU A 186 8.56 2.86 -9.31
C GLU A 186 9.68 2.47 -10.26
N PHE A 187 10.05 3.38 -11.16
CA PHE A 187 11.16 3.12 -12.07
C PHE A 187 12.43 2.77 -11.31
N PHE A 188 12.79 3.54 -10.27
CA PHE A 188 14.01 3.32 -9.50
C PHE A 188 13.90 2.20 -8.45
N SER A 189 12.70 1.94 -7.90
CA SER A 189 12.50 0.87 -6.92
C SER A 189 12.31 -0.52 -7.52
N ALA A 190 11.90 -0.63 -8.78
CA ALA A 190 11.57 -1.89 -9.44
C ALA A 190 12.61 -3.04 -9.27
N PRO A 191 13.93 -2.84 -9.43
CA PRO A 191 14.87 -3.95 -9.36
C PRO A 191 15.15 -4.44 -7.92
N ALA A 192 14.58 -3.80 -6.88
CA ALA A 192 14.81 -4.20 -5.50
C ALA A 192 14.41 -5.68 -5.25
N ILE A 193 13.25 -6.10 -5.75
CA ILE A 193 12.75 -7.47 -5.58
C ILE A 193 13.61 -8.46 -6.37
N THR A 194 13.84 -8.18 -7.65
CA THR A 194 14.58 -9.10 -8.53
C THR A 194 16.03 -9.29 -8.07
N LEU A 195 16.65 -8.23 -7.53
CA LEU A 195 17.98 -8.31 -6.92
C LEU A 195 17.98 -9.05 -5.58
N ALA A 196 16.93 -8.90 -4.76
CA ALA A 196 16.78 -9.67 -3.53
C ALA A 196 16.61 -11.18 -3.83
N ASP A 197 15.81 -11.51 -4.84
CA ASP A 197 15.60 -12.88 -5.31
C ASP A 197 16.91 -13.46 -5.84
N SER A 198 17.63 -12.70 -6.68
CA SER A 198 18.94 -13.08 -7.20
C SER A 198 19.98 -13.29 -6.10
N ALA A 199 20.04 -12.39 -5.12
CA ALA A 199 20.95 -12.49 -3.98
C ALA A 199 20.61 -13.70 -3.10
N THR A 200 19.33 -13.97 -2.88
CA THR A 200 18.88 -15.13 -2.10
C THR A 200 19.22 -16.43 -2.82
N LEU A 201 19.00 -16.52 -4.13
CA LEU A 201 19.39 -17.68 -4.94
C LEU A 201 20.91 -17.90 -4.96
N GLN A 202 21.71 -16.83 -4.98
CA GLN A 202 23.16 -16.92 -4.86
C GLN A 202 23.60 -17.43 -3.48
N ILE A 203 22.95 -16.99 -2.40
CA ILE A 203 23.22 -17.46 -1.04
C ILE A 203 22.86 -18.95 -0.90
N LEU A 204 21.79 -19.39 -1.58
CA LEU A 204 21.30 -20.77 -1.50
C LEU A 204 22.17 -21.77 -2.29
N GLY A 205 22.89 -21.30 -3.31
CA GLY A 205 23.82 -22.11 -4.10
C GLY A 205 23.14 -23.31 -4.74
N ASP A 206 23.52 -24.51 -4.31
CA ASP A 206 22.97 -25.78 -4.80
C ASP A 206 21.57 -26.10 -4.25
N GLN A 207 21.18 -25.50 -3.12
CA GLN A 207 19.91 -25.79 -2.45
C GLN A 207 18.74 -24.92 -2.95
N LYS A 208 18.65 -24.71 -4.27
CA LYS A 208 17.61 -23.85 -4.90
C LYS A 208 16.19 -24.32 -4.62
N ASP A 209 16.01 -25.60 -4.30
CA ASP A 209 14.75 -26.21 -3.86
C ASP A 209 14.17 -25.51 -2.61
N LYS A 210 15.01 -24.94 -1.75
CA LYS A 210 14.58 -24.25 -0.53
C LYS A 210 14.15 -22.80 -0.77
N TYR A 211 14.23 -22.28 -2.00
CA TYR A 211 13.89 -20.89 -2.31
C TYR A 211 12.43 -20.57 -1.97
N GLY A 212 11.51 -21.49 -2.28
CA GLY A 212 10.09 -21.33 -1.96
C GLY A 212 9.84 -21.13 -0.45
N LYS A 213 10.64 -21.81 0.40
CA LYS A 213 10.56 -21.63 1.86
C LYS A 213 11.03 -20.25 2.31
N GLN A 214 11.93 -19.59 1.56
CA GLN A 214 12.33 -18.20 1.82
C GLN A 214 11.23 -17.25 1.38
N ARG A 215 10.71 -17.44 0.17
CA ARG A 215 9.69 -16.57 -0.43
C ARG A 215 8.37 -16.57 0.37
N LEU A 216 8.03 -17.69 1.00
CA LEU A 216 6.86 -17.84 1.87
C LEU A 216 6.81 -16.81 3.01
N TRP A 217 7.97 -16.41 3.56
CA TRP A 217 8.04 -15.38 4.59
C TRP A 217 7.52 -14.03 4.11
N GLY A 218 7.65 -13.72 2.81
CA GLY A 218 7.05 -12.54 2.21
C GLY A 218 5.52 -12.57 2.25
N SER A 219 4.92 -13.70 1.88
CA SER A 219 3.45 -13.87 1.93
C SER A 219 2.91 -13.77 3.36
N LEU A 220 3.63 -14.34 4.33
CA LEU A 220 3.29 -14.22 5.75
C LEU A 220 3.33 -12.75 6.21
N GLY A 221 4.38 -12.02 5.84
CA GLY A 221 4.50 -10.60 6.15
C GLY A 221 3.37 -9.76 5.55
N TRP A 222 3.03 -10.01 4.28
CA TRP A 222 1.96 -9.32 3.56
C TRP A 222 0.60 -9.50 4.25
N GLY A 223 0.20 -10.75 4.51
CA GLY A 223 -1.08 -11.06 5.14
C GLY A 223 -1.19 -10.53 6.58
N MET A 224 -0.13 -10.70 7.38
CA MET A 224 -0.10 -10.17 8.75
C MET A 224 -0.22 -8.65 8.77
N SER A 225 0.47 -7.97 7.85
CA SER A 225 0.46 -6.50 7.78
C SER A 225 -0.91 -5.95 7.39
N MET A 226 -1.59 -6.56 6.41
CA MET A 226 -2.97 -6.20 6.05
C MET A 226 -3.94 -6.38 7.22
N PHE A 227 -3.82 -7.47 7.97
CA PHE A 227 -4.67 -7.72 9.13
C PHE A 227 -4.45 -6.68 10.23
N ILE A 228 -3.19 -6.44 10.60
CA ILE A 228 -2.83 -5.44 11.61
C ILE A 228 -3.33 -4.06 11.20
N LEU A 229 -3.07 -3.67 9.95
CA LEU A 229 -3.49 -2.37 9.44
C LEU A 229 -5.02 -2.23 9.44
N GLY A 230 -5.76 -3.26 9.01
CA GLY A 230 -7.22 -3.26 9.05
C GLY A 230 -7.75 -3.07 10.46
N PHE A 231 -7.17 -3.78 11.43
CA PHE A 231 -7.50 -3.61 12.84
C PHE A 231 -7.18 -2.20 13.36
N VAL A 232 -6.03 -1.64 12.99
CA VAL A 232 -5.63 -0.28 13.39
C VAL A 232 -6.58 0.76 12.83
N ILE A 233 -6.95 0.68 11.54
CA ILE A 233 -7.88 1.62 10.90
C ILE A 233 -9.25 1.59 11.58
N ASP A 234 -9.75 0.40 11.94
CA ASP A 234 -11.04 0.25 12.63
C ASP A 234 -11.05 0.95 14.00
N ARG A 235 -9.90 1.04 14.67
CA ARG A 235 -9.75 1.74 15.96
C ARG A 235 -9.56 3.25 15.82
N ILE A 236 -9.18 3.74 14.65
CA ILE A 236 -9.03 5.17 14.40
C ILE A 236 -10.43 5.74 14.17
N LYS A 237 -10.90 6.60 15.09
CA LYS A 237 -12.18 7.31 14.93
C LYS A 237 -12.15 8.15 13.64
N GLY A 238 -13.11 7.90 12.74
CA GLY A 238 -13.33 8.76 11.59
C GLY A 238 -13.75 10.16 12.05
N TYR A 239 -13.03 11.18 11.62
CA TYR A 239 -13.40 12.57 11.89
C TYR A 239 -14.43 13.02 10.84
N GLU A 240 -15.58 13.53 11.27
CA GLU A 240 -16.50 14.21 10.36
C GLU A 240 -15.86 15.53 9.89
N VAL A 241 -15.49 15.58 8.61
CA VAL A 241 -14.87 16.77 7.98
C VAL A 241 -15.91 17.85 7.66
N CYS A 242 -17.16 17.42 7.45
CA CYS A 242 -18.33 18.25 7.21
C CYS A 242 -19.44 17.62 8.04
N GLY A 243 -19.63 18.12 9.27
CA GLY A 243 -20.50 17.51 10.29
C GLY A 243 -21.98 17.54 9.99
#